data_AF-C5A469-F1
#
_entry.id   AF-C5A469-F1
#
_cell.length_a   1.000
_cell.length_b   1.000
_cell.length_c   1.000
_cell.angle_alpha   90.00
_cell.angle_beta   90.00
_cell.angle_gamma   90.00
#
_symmetry.space_group_name_H-M   'P 1'
#
loop_
_entity.id
_entity.type
_entity.pdbx_description
1 polymer ?
#
loop_
_entity_poly.entity_id
_entity_poly.type
_entity_poly.pdbx_seq_one_letter_code
_entity_poly.pdbx_strand_id
1 'polypeptide(L)'
;MSDPRVGSAMVTATAKEILRRLGRPFEATITAYLNSKYDKGIEIIEEDPRKFYSALKELFGEFAAKIFIYNLVAELHLPVKSTEIEDLLQILEEYIGG
;
A
#
# COMPACT_ATOMS: atom_id res chain seq x y z
N MET A 1 -10.55 19.04 10.10
CA MET A 1 -9.36 18.88 9.25
C MET A 1 -8.50 17.82 9.92
N SER A 2 -8.36 16.66 9.28
CA SER A 2 -7.51 15.57 9.78
C SER A 2 -6.05 15.96 9.57
N ASP A 3 -5.17 15.66 10.53
CA ASP A 3 -3.73 15.93 10.38
C ASP A 3 -3.18 15.00 9.27
N PRO A 4 -2.52 15.51 8.21
CA PRO A 4 -1.98 14.70 7.11
C PRO A 4 -1.09 13.54 7.60
N ARG A 5 -0.42 13.76 8.75
CA ARG A 5 0.45 12.76 9.39
C ARG A 5 -0.31 11.53 9.91
N VAL A 6 -1.62 11.68 10.18
CA VAL A 6 -2.49 10.58 10.62
C VAL A 6 -2.89 9.70 9.44
N GLY A 7 -3.16 10.30 8.26
CA GLY A 7 -3.46 9.55 7.03
C GLY A 7 -2.28 8.67 6.63
N SER A 8 -1.10 9.28 6.52
CA SER A 8 0.17 8.61 6.22
C SER A 8 0.43 7.38 7.10
N ALA A 9 0.44 7.56 8.43
CA ALA A 9 0.72 6.47 9.35
C ALA A 9 -0.34 5.34 9.31
N MET A 10 -1.60 5.68 9.02
CA MET A 10 -2.67 4.69 8.89
C MET A 10 -2.47 3.79 7.68
N VAL A 11 -2.04 4.34 6.53
CA VAL A 11 -1.79 3.55 5.31
C VAL A 11 -0.76 2.44 5.59
N THR A 12 0.37 2.79 6.20
CA THR A 12 1.41 1.79 6.55
C THR A 12 0.92 0.79 7.57
N ALA A 13 0.19 1.23 8.59
CA ALA A 13 -0.35 0.34 9.61
C ALA A 13 -1.31 -0.70 9.01
N THR A 14 -2.25 -0.24 8.17
CA THR A 14 -3.21 -1.11 7.47
C THR A 14 -2.51 -2.04 6.48
N ALA A 15 -1.52 -1.56 5.72
CA ALA A 15 -0.73 -2.41 4.83
C ALA A 15 -0.01 -3.54 5.60
N LYS A 16 0.63 -3.21 6.73
CA LYS A 16 1.26 -4.21 7.61
C LYS A 16 0.24 -5.21 8.14
N GLU A 17 -0.95 -4.76 8.53
CA GLU A 17 -2.01 -5.65 9.01
C GLU A 17 -2.48 -6.63 7.93
N ILE A 18 -2.75 -6.16 6.71
CA ILE A 18 -3.13 -7.03 5.58
C ILE A 18 -2.05 -8.08 5.34
N LEU A 19 -0.78 -7.68 5.30
CA LEU A 19 0.34 -8.60 5.10
C LEU A 19 0.46 -9.64 6.22
N ARG A 20 0.23 -9.25 7.47
CA ARG A 20 0.23 -10.18 8.61
C ARG A 20 -0.90 -11.19 8.55
N ARG A 21 -2.08 -10.79 8.06
CA ARG A 21 -3.22 -11.69 7.82
C ARG A 21 -2.92 -12.72 6.73
N LEU A 22 -2.14 -12.35 5.71
CA LEU A 22 -1.64 -13.28 4.68
C LEU A 22 -0.53 -14.21 5.21
N GLY A 23 0.21 -13.75 6.22
CA GLY A 23 1.17 -14.52 6.99
C GLY A 23 2.52 -13.81 7.16
N ARG A 24 3.21 -14.06 8.27
CA ARG A 24 4.52 -13.45 8.57
C ARG A 24 5.55 -13.51 7.43
N PRO A 25 5.64 -14.60 6.63
CA PRO A 25 6.55 -14.64 5.50
C PRO A 25 6.29 -13.56 4.43
N PHE A 26 5.03 -13.14 4.22
CA PHE A 26 4.71 -12.09 3.24
C PHE A 26 5.25 -10.72 3.66
N GLU A 27 4.99 -10.31 4.92
CA GLU A 27 5.52 -9.05 5.47
C GLU A 27 7.06 -9.03 5.39
N ALA A 28 7.71 -10.14 5.78
CA ALA A 28 9.17 -10.25 5.73
C ALA A 28 9.72 -10.20 4.30
N THR A 29 9.09 -10.89 3.35
CA THR A 29 9.52 -10.94 1.94
C THR A 29 9.42 -9.57 1.28
N ILE A 30 8.28 -8.89 1.45
CA ILE A 30 8.07 -7.55 0.89
C ILE A 30 9.03 -6.56 1.52
N THR A 31 9.19 -6.59 2.85
CA THR A 31 10.12 -5.69 3.55
C THR A 31 11.56 -5.91 3.07
N ALA A 32 12.00 -7.16 2.93
CA ALA A 32 13.33 -7.47 2.43
C ALA A 32 13.55 -6.99 0.99
N TYR A 33 12.55 -7.17 0.12
CA TYR A 33 12.60 -6.70 -1.26
C TYR A 33 12.64 -5.17 -1.35
N LEU A 34 11.77 -4.48 -0.61
CA LEU A 34 11.72 -3.02 -0.58
C LEU A 34 13.04 -2.43 -0.05
N ASN A 35 13.59 -2.99 1.02
CA ASN A 35 14.89 -2.57 1.55
C ASN A 35 16.00 -2.76 0.53
N SER A 36 16.04 -3.90 -0.18
CA SER A 36 17.05 -4.18 -1.21
C SER A 36 16.97 -3.20 -2.39
N LYS A 37 15.77 -2.81 -2.81
CA LYS A 37 15.55 -2.02 -4.03
C LYS A 37 15.51 -0.50 -3.78
N TYR A 38 15.00 -0.08 -2.63
CA TYR A 38 14.68 1.31 -2.34
C TYR A 38 15.26 1.82 -1.00
N ASP A 39 15.97 0.97 -0.25
CA ASP A 39 16.51 1.29 1.09
C ASP A 39 15.43 1.74 2.09
N LYS A 40 14.19 1.22 1.91
CA LYS A 40 13.02 1.52 2.74
C LYS A 40 12.15 0.30 2.94
N GLY A 41 11.42 0.25 4.05
CA GLY A 41 10.41 -0.76 4.33
C GLY A 41 9.05 -0.44 3.72
N ILE A 42 7.99 -1.00 4.32
CA ILE A 42 6.59 -0.84 3.89
C ILE A 42 6.17 0.63 3.89
N GLU A 43 6.77 1.46 4.74
CA GLU A 43 6.55 2.91 4.83
C GLU A 43 6.79 3.67 3.52
N ILE A 44 7.45 3.07 2.52
CA ILE A 44 7.54 3.66 1.18
C ILE A 44 6.16 3.97 0.58
N ILE A 45 5.11 3.26 0.99
CA ILE A 45 3.74 3.51 0.55
C ILE A 45 3.24 4.91 0.96
N GLU A 46 3.77 5.48 2.03
CA GLU A 46 3.47 6.84 2.49
C GLU A 46 4.10 7.91 1.60
N GLU A 47 5.21 7.58 0.95
CA GLU A 47 5.91 8.53 0.08
C GLU A 47 5.45 8.40 -1.37
N ASP A 48 5.21 7.16 -1.79
CA ASP A 48 4.94 6.81 -3.17
C ASP A 48 4.18 5.46 -3.22
N PRO A 49 2.83 5.50 -3.16
CA PRO A 49 1.99 4.31 -3.30
C PRO A 49 2.26 3.52 -4.58
N ARG A 50 2.72 4.20 -5.64
CA ARG A 50 3.02 3.58 -6.93
C ARG A 50 4.27 2.71 -6.85
N LYS A 51 5.34 3.16 -6.17
CA LYS A 51 6.53 2.33 -5.92
C LYS A 51 6.20 1.07 -5.11
N PHE A 52 5.35 1.22 -4.09
CA PHE A 52 4.90 0.07 -3.32
C PHE A 52 4.10 -0.92 -4.19
N TYR A 53 3.16 -0.42 -5.00
CA TYR A 53 2.43 -1.24 -5.97
C TYR A 53 3.35 -1.94 -6.99
N SER A 54 4.33 -1.23 -7.56
CA SER A 54 5.31 -1.82 -8.48
C SER A 54 6.11 -2.95 -7.82
N ALA A 55 6.51 -2.79 -6.56
CA ALA A 55 7.20 -3.84 -5.81
C ALA A 55 6.33 -5.09 -5.64
N LEU A 56 5.06 -4.92 -5.29
CA LEU A 56 4.11 -6.03 -5.21
C LEU A 56 3.91 -6.70 -6.57
N LYS A 57 3.81 -5.90 -7.65
CA LYS A 57 3.64 -6.39 -9.02
C LYS A 57 4.83 -7.22 -9.47
N GLU A 58 6.04 -6.81 -9.13
CA GLU A 58 7.26 -7.57 -9.45
C GLU A 58 7.38 -8.88 -8.66
N LEU A 59 6.99 -8.89 -7.38
CA LEU A 59 7.08 -10.08 -6.53
C LEU A 59 5.97 -11.11 -6.80
N PHE A 60 4.74 -10.66 -7.00
CA PHE A 60 3.55 -11.51 -6.98
C PHE A 60 2.68 -11.41 -8.24
N GLY A 61 3.08 -10.56 -9.19
CA GLY A 61 2.32 -10.28 -10.41
C GLY A 61 1.26 -9.19 -10.22
N GLU A 62 0.78 -8.68 -11.36
CA GLU A 62 -0.14 -7.56 -11.44
C GLU A 62 -1.48 -7.80 -10.74
N PHE A 63 -2.04 -9.00 -10.89
CA PHE A 63 -3.31 -9.35 -10.27
C PHE A 63 -3.24 -9.26 -8.74
N ALA A 64 -2.22 -9.88 -8.14
CA ALA A 64 -2.04 -9.86 -6.69
C ALA A 64 -1.80 -8.44 -6.16
N ALA A 65 -0.98 -7.65 -6.88
CA ALA A 65 -0.73 -6.27 -6.54
C ALA A 65 -2.00 -5.41 -6.58
N LYS A 66 -2.83 -5.56 -7.63
CA LYS A 66 -4.09 -4.83 -7.77
C LYS A 66 -5.07 -5.17 -6.64
N ILE A 67 -5.21 -6.47 -6.32
CA ILE A 67 -6.05 -6.92 -5.21
C ILE A 67 -5.56 -6.38 -3.86
N PHE A 68 -4.24 -6.33 -3.64
CA PHE A 68 -3.69 -5.77 -2.43
C PHE A 68 -4.06 -4.29 -2.27
N ILE A 69 -3.86 -3.49 -3.31
CA ILE A 69 -4.20 -2.05 -3.28
C ILE A 69 -5.70 -1.85 -3.08
N TYR A 70 -6.55 -2.64 -3.75
CA TYR A 70 -8.00 -2.60 -3.52
C TYR A 70 -8.36 -2.89 -2.06
N ASN A 71 -7.80 -3.94 -1.46
CA ASN A 71 -8.05 -4.29 -0.06
C ASN A 71 -7.57 -3.20 0.89
N LEU A 72 -6.43 -2.57 0.60
CA LEU A 72 -5.90 -1.48 1.39
C LEU A 72 -6.86 -0.27 1.38
N VAL A 73 -7.32 0.15 0.21
CA VAL A 73 -8.29 1.26 0.07
C VAL A 73 -9.61 0.93 0.79
N ALA A 74 -10.07 -0.31 0.69
CA ALA A 74 -11.30 -0.77 1.35
C ALA A 74 -11.18 -0.79 2.89
N GLU A 75 -10.08 -1.30 3.44
CA GLU A 75 -9.82 -1.34 4.89
C GLU A 75 -9.62 0.08 5.48
N LEU A 76 -9.12 1.01 4.68
CA LEU A 76 -9.07 2.44 5.02
C LEU A 76 -10.43 3.14 4.93
N HIS A 77 -11.50 2.43 4.54
CA HIS A 77 -12.85 2.95 4.36
C HIS A 77 -12.93 4.14 3.39
N LEU A 78 -12.05 4.17 2.39
CA LEU A 78 -12.01 5.23 1.39
C LEU A 78 -13.06 4.97 0.30
N PRO A 79 -13.68 6.02 -0.26
CA PRO A 79 -14.74 5.87 -1.25
C PRO A 79 -14.20 5.33 -2.58
N VAL A 80 -14.45 4.05 -2.86
CA VAL A 80 -14.09 3.40 -4.12
C VAL A 80 -15.17 3.68 -5.18
N LYS A 81 -14.84 4.50 -6.18
CA LYS A 81 -15.73 4.76 -7.34
C LYS A 81 -15.44 3.84 -8.53
N SER A 82 -14.25 3.26 -8.57
CA SER A 82 -13.72 2.45 -9.68
C SER A 82 -12.75 1.42 -9.12
N THR A 83 -12.67 0.27 -9.79
CA THR A 83 -11.69 -0.79 -9.47
C THR A 83 -10.46 -0.73 -10.37
N GLU A 84 -10.30 0.32 -11.18
CA GLU A 84 -9.09 0.54 -11.95
C GLU A 84 -7.94 0.95 -11.04
N ILE A 85 -6.75 0.42 -11.31
CA ILE A 85 -5.61 0.57 -10.41
C ILE A 85 -5.15 2.03 -10.28
N GLU A 86 -5.24 2.80 -11.37
CA GLU A 86 -4.90 4.22 -11.36
C GLU A 86 -5.81 5.01 -10.42
N ASP A 87 -7.12 4.73 -10.42
CA ASP A 87 -8.07 5.39 -9.53
C ASP A 87 -7.80 5.01 -8.06
N LEU A 88 -7.47 3.75 -7.79
CA LEU A 88 -7.15 3.29 -6.44
C LEU A 88 -5.85 3.90 -5.91
N LEU A 89 -4.82 4.03 -6.76
CA LEU A 89 -3.55 4.68 -6.40
C LEU A 89 -3.76 6.17 -6.15
N GLN A 90 -4.56 6.84 -6.98
CA GLN A 90 -4.89 8.25 -6.78
C GLN A 90 -5.63 8.48 -5.46
N ILE A 91 -6.57 7.59 -5.09
CA ILE A 91 -7.25 7.67 -3.78
C ILE A 91 -6.26 7.60 -2.61
N LEU A 92 -5.23 6.73 -2.70
CA LEU A 92 -4.19 6.64 -1.67
C LEU A 92 -3.33 7.90 -1.62
N GLU A 93 -2.91 8.42 -2.78
CA GLU A 93 -2.13 9.66 -2.89
C GLU A 93 -2.88 10.85 -2.29
N GLU A 94 -4.18 11.00 -2.58
CA GLU A 94 -5.04 12.04 -2.02
C GLU A 94 -5.23 11.87 -0.50
N TYR A 95 -5.32 10.64 -0.01
CA TYR A 95 -5.48 10.36 1.43
C TYR A 95 -4.20 10.68 2.22
N ILE A 96 -3.02 10.49 1.62
CA ILE A 96 -1.72 10.77 2.24
C ILE A 96 -1.40 12.27 2.17
N GLY A 97 -1.65 12.91 1.03
CA GLY A 97 -1.30 14.31 0.76
C GLY A 97 -2.36 15.34 1.15
N GLY A 98 -3.53 14.89 1.62
CA GLY A 98 -4.66 15.72 2.04
C GLY A 98 -4.48 16.45 3.36
#